data_AF-A0A8J6XIY5-F1
#
_entry.id   AF-A0A8J6XIY5-F1
#
_cell.length_a   1.000
_cell.length_b   1.000
_cell.length_c   1.000
_cell.angle_alpha   90.00
_cell.angle_beta   90.00
_cell.angle_gamma   90.00
#
_symmetry.space_group_name_H-M   'P 1'
#
loop_
_entity.id
_entity.type
_entity.pdbx_description
1 polymer ?
#
loop_
_entity_poly.entity_id
_entity_poly.type
_entity_poly.pdbx_seq_one_letter_code
_entity_poly.pdbx_strand_id
1 'polypeptide(L)' 'MLFPPREELTALYQAAKAGYILQIKQEAHRIKQLDVKYIVFAHYVLKLAEEFEDEAIANLLKPHLT' A
#
# COMPACT_ATOMS: atom_id res chain seq x y z
N MET A 1 0.23 7.02 -11.64
CA MET A 1 -0.33 6.52 -10.37
C MET A 1 -0.26 7.66 -9.36
N LEU A 2 -1.36 7.97 -8.67
CA LEU A 2 -1.35 9.01 -7.62
C LEU A 2 -1.18 8.33 -6.26
N PHE A 3 -0.23 8.83 -5.46
CA PHE A 3 -0.02 8.34 -4.10
C PHE A 3 -0.96 9.06 -3.13
N PRO A 4 -1.62 8.33 -2.20
CA PRO A 4 -2.29 8.91 -1.05
C PRO A 4 -1.33 9.76 -0.19
N PRO A 5 -1.87 10.68 0.63
CA PRO A 5 -1.06 11.44 1.59
C PRO A 5 -0.48 10.51 2.67
N ARG A 6 0.54 11.02 3.38
CA ARG A 6 1.36 10.27 4.36
C ARG A 6 0.52 9.50 5.37
N GLU A 7 -0.56 10.12 5.85
CA GLU A 7 -1.44 9.57 6.89
C GLU A 7 -2.09 8.26 6.41
N GLU A 8 -2.48 8.20 5.14
CA GLU A 8 -3.10 7.03 4.51
C GLU A 8 -2.09 5.92 4.17
N LEU A 9 -0.80 6.24 4.11
CA LEU A 9 0.27 5.29 3.77
C LEU A 9 0.90 4.63 4.99
N THR A 10 0.71 5.20 6.18
CA THR A 10 1.45 4.78 7.38
C THR A 10 1.11 3.35 7.77
N ALA A 11 -0.17 2.99 7.83
CA ALA A 11 -0.58 1.62 8.18
C ALA A 11 -0.13 0.60 7.13
N LEU A 12 -0.22 0.95 5.84
CA LEU A 12 0.20 0.10 4.74
C LEU A 12 1.70 -0.21 4.82
N TYR A 13 2.51 0.80 5.11
CA TYR A 13 3.96 0.64 5.25
C TYR A 13 4.35 -0.22 6.43
N GLN A 14 3.68 -0.07 7.58
CA GLN A 14 3.96 -0.93 8.74
C GLN A 14 3.60 -2.39 8.46
N ALA A 15 2.45 -2.64 7.81
CA ALA A 15 2.06 -3.99 7.41
C ALA A 15 3.07 -4.60 6.41
N ALA A 16 3.54 -3.81 5.43
CA ALA A 16 4.56 -4.23 4.47
C ALA A 16 5.90 -4.55 5.15
N LYS A 17 6.38 -3.69 6.06
CA LYS A 17 7.61 -3.96 6.82
C LYS A 17 7.54 -5.21 7.70
N ALA A 18 6.35 -5.56 8.17
CA ALA A 18 6.12 -6.73 9.02
C ALA A 18 5.82 -8.01 8.22
N GLY A 19 5.73 -7.94 6.88
CA GLY A 19 5.35 -9.06 6.03
C GLY A 19 3.89 -9.51 6.20
N TYR A 20 3.01 -8.64 6.71
CA TYR A 20 1.62 -8.98 7.01
C TYR A 20 0.73 -8.86 5.76
N ILE A 21 0.86 -9.80 4.83
CA ILE A 21 0.17 -9.81 3.53
C ILE A 21 -1.35 -9.57 3.63
N LEU A 22 -2.03 -10.19 4.59
CA LEU A 22 -3.48 -9.99 4.77
C LEU A 22 -3.82 -8.52 5.11
N GLN A 23 -3.01 -7.89 5.97
CA GLN A 23 -3.20 -6.49 6.35
C GLN A 23 -2.84 -5.55 5.19
N ILE A 24 -1.80 -5.87 4.41
CA ILE A 24 -1.46 -5.11 3.19
C ILE A 24 -2.66 -5.09 2.23
N LYS A 25 -3.30 -6.24 1.99
CA LYS A 25 -4.48 -6.32 1.12
C LYS A 25 -5.67 -5.53 1.68
N GLN A 26 -5.94 -5.64 2.98
CA GLN A 26 -7.00 -4.87 3.64
C GLN A 26 -6.78 -3.37 3.48
N GLU A 27 -5.56 -2.90 3.69
CA GLU A 27 -5.23 -1.49 3.62
C GLU A 27 -5.24 -0.95 2.19
N ALA A 28 -4.76 -1.75 1.22
CA ALA A 28 -4.89 -1.40 -0.19
C ALA A 28 -6.37 -1.30 -0.63
N HIS A 29 -7.24 -2.20 -0.15
CA HIS A 29 -8.68 -2.09 -0.38
C HIS A 29 -9.29 -0.85 0.29
N ARG A 30 -8.89 -0.51 1.52
CA ARG A 30 -9.32 0.72 2.21
C ARG A 30 -8.95 1.96 1.41
N ILE A 31 -7.70 2.06 0.96
CA ILE A 31 -7.19 3.18 0.14
C ILE A 31 -7.96 3.30 -1.19
N LYS A 32 -8.27 2.17 -1.83
CA LYS A 32 -9.09 2.15 -3.05
C LYS A 32 -10.46 2.80 -2.87
N GLN A 33 -11.02 2.75 -1.66
CA GLN A 33 -12.35 3.29 -1.33
C GLN A 33 -12.32 4.77 -0.94
N LEU A 34 -11.15 5.36 -0.67
CA LEU A 34 -11.03 6.76 -0.26
C LEU A 34 -11.40 7.74 -1.40
N ASP A 35 -10.89 7.49 -2.60
CA ASP A 35 -11.08 8.34 -3.77
C ASP A 35 -10.70 7.56 -5.04
N VAL A 36 -11.45 7.76 -6.13
CA VAL A 36 -11.23 7.09 -7.42
C VAL A 36 -9.82 7.31 -7.98
N LYS A 37 -9.19 8.45 -7.64
CA LYS A 37 -7.81 8.75 -8.06
C LYS A 37 -6.76 7.78 -7.52
N TYR A 38 -7.05 7.05 -6.45
CA TYR A 38 -6.14 6.09 -5.84
C TYR A 38 -6.32 4.65 -6.34
N ILE A 39 -7.29 4.38 -7.22
CA ILE A 39 -7.56 3.01 -7.71
C ILE A 39 -6.31 2.37 -8.33
N VAL A 40 -5.57 3.09 -9.17
CA VAL A 40 -4.35 2.59 -9.81
C VAL A 40 -3.27 2.24 -8.79
N PHE A 41 -3.15 3.04 -7.73
CA PHE A 41 -2.20 2.77 -6.63
C PHE A 41 -2.59 1.53 -5.85
N ALA A 42 -3.85 1.45 -5.42
CA ALA A 42 -4.35 0.31 -4.66
C ALA A 42 -4.22 -1.00 -5.43
N HIS A 43 -4.52 -1.00 -6.73
CA HIS A 43 -4.36 -2.20 -7.57
C HIS A 43 -2.91 -2.63 -7.71
N TYR A 44 -1.97 -1.70 -7.83
CA TYR A 44 -0.54 -2.04 -7.89
C TYR A 44 -0.06 -2.69 -6.59
N VAL A 45 -0.44 -2.14 -5.44
CA VAL A 45 -0.13 -2.71 -4.12
C VAL A 45 -0.75 -4.10 -3.96
N LEU A 46 -2.01 -4.29 -4.38
CA LEU A 46 -2.69 -5.59 -4.33
C LEU A 46 -1.96 -6.65 -5.17
N LYS A 47 -1.50 -6.28 -6.37
CA LYS A 47 -0.73 -7.18 -7.23
C LYS A 47 0.56 -7.63 -6.54
N LEU A 48 1.34 -6.70 -5.99
CA LEU A 48 2.55 -7.04 -5.23
C LEU A 48 2.23 -7.95 -4.04
N ALA A 49 1.13 -7.68 -3.33
CA ALA A 49 0.70 -8.51 -2.20
C ALA A 49 0.20 -9.91 -2.62
N GLU A 50 -0.29 -10.09 -3.84
CA GLU A 50 -0.62 -11.40 -4.41
C GLU A 50 0.63 -12.20 -4.79
N GLU A 51 1.69 -11.50 -5.17
CA GLU A 51 3.00 -12.06 -5.50
C GLU A 51 3.90 -12.22 -4.25
N PHE A 52 3.40 -11.90 -3.05
CA PHE A 52 4.16 -11.91 -1.78
C PHE A 52 5.39 -10.99 -1.79
N GLU A 53 5.31 -9.89 -2.52
CA GLU A 53 6.38 -8.88 -2.68
C GLU A 53 6.26 -7.76 -1.63
N ASP A 54 6.21 -8.10 -0.34
CA ASP A 54 6.04 -7.12 0.75
C ASP A 54 7.23 -6.16 0.89
N GLU A 55 8.45 -6.62 0.62
CA GLU A 55 9.64 -5.76 0.60
C GLU A 55 9.55 -4.69 -0.50
N ALA A 56 9.04 -5.05 -1.68
CA ALA A 56 8.85 -4.10 -2.78
C ALA A 56 7.83 -3.02 -2.39
N ILE A 57 6.75 -3.39 -1.69
CA ILE A 57 5.77 -2.44 -1.17
C ILE A 57 6.41 -1.53 -0.12
N ALA A 58 7.19 -2.07 0.83
CA ALA A 58 7.86 -1.25 1.84
C ALA A 58 8.82 -0.23 1.19
N ASN A 59 9.60 -0.66 0.19
CA ASN A 59 10.52 0.21 -0.53
C ASN A 59 9.81 1.26 -1.38
N LEU A 60 8.66 0.93 -1.97
CA LEU A 60 7.81 1.86 -2.70
C LEU A 60 7.30 3.01 -1.80
N LEU A 61 6.92 2.70 -0.56
CA LEU A 61 6.27 3.67 0.34
C LEU A 61 7.25 4.50 1.17
N LYS A 62 8.44 3.98 1.44
CA LYS A 62 9.44 4.63 2.30
C LYS A 62 9.71 6.11 1.97
N PRO A 63 9.86 6.52 0.69
CA PRO A 63 10.13 7.93 0.36
C PRO A 63 8.97 8.90 0.67
N HIS A 64 7.74 8.40 0.85
CA HIS A 64 6.55 9.20 1.13
C HIS A 64 6.28 9.39 2.63
N LEU A 65 7.08 8.76 3.49
CA LEU A 65 6.91 8.76 4.94
C LEU A 65 8.05 9.47 5.67
N THR A 66 8.95 10.10 4.92
CA THR A 66 10.11 10.85 5.44
C THR A 66 9.71 12.30 5.73
#